data_AF-A0A9D8ML57-F1
#
_entry.id   AF-A0A9D8ML57-F1
#
_cell.length_a   1.000
_cell.length_b   1.000
_cell.length_c   1.000
_cell.angle_alpha   90.00
_cell.angle_beta   90.00
_cell.angle_gamma   90.00
#
_symmetry.space_group_name_H-M   'P 1'
#
loop_
_entity.id
_entity.type
_entity.pdbx_description
1 polymer ?
#
loop_
_entity_poly.entity_id
_entity_poly.type
_entity_poly.pdbx_seq_one_letter_code
_entity_poly.pdbx_strand_id
1 'polypeptide(L)'
;GSEGAWTFYVSNGNETGYLSASSSSSNNMKTVQTADNKNAQATISISSGSATIKFQGSYSRNLLKYNTGSPRFTCYQSTSTGTQFPQIYRQVKVEIEDVPGDVNKDGKVTVADVTALVNILLGQDANQTLYNHEAADVDGQEGVTIEDIPALINLVLQQ
;
A
#
# COMPACT_ATOMS: atom_id res chain seq x y z
N GLY A 1 -15.67 -2.39 -12.30
CA GLY A 1 -16.25 -3.73 -12.47
C GLY A 1 -17.32 -3.97 -11.42
N SER A 2 -17.97 -5.12 -11.46
CA SER A 2 -18.96 -5.58 -10.47
C SER A 2 -18.48 -6.85 -9.78
N GLU A 3 -19.19 -7.31 -8.76
CA GLU A 3 -18.89 -8.61 -8.12
C GLU A 3 -18.83 -9.73 -9.17
N GLY A 4 -17.78 -10.55 -9.10
CA GLY A 4 -17.51 -11.60 -10.09
C GLY A 4 -17.00 -11.11 -11.45
N ALA A 5 -16.95 -9.80 -11.69
CA ALA A 5 -16.46 -9.17 -12.92
C ALA A 5 -15.70 -7.87 -12.64
N TRP A 6 -14.64 -8.00 -11.83
CA TRP A 6 -13.76 -6.90 -11.46
C TRP A 6 -12.94 -6.42 -12.64
N THR A 7 -12.53 -5.15 -12.62
CA THR A 7 -11.71 -4.54 -13.67
C THR A 7 -10.56 -3.80 -13.03
N PHE A 8 -9.36 -3.90 -13.61
CA PHE A 8 -8.19 -3.15 -13.13
C PHE A 8 -8.03 -1.89 -13.99
N TYR A 9 -8.44 -0.76 -13.44
CA TYR A 9 -8.23 0.53 -14.10
C TYR A 9 -6.77 0.95 -13.97
N VAL A 10 -6.19 1.40 -15.07
CA VAL A 10 -4.82 1.88 -15.17
C VAL A 10 -4.82 3.27 -15.78
N SER A 11 -4.04 4.17 -15.18
CA SER A 11 -3.78 5.52 -15.67
C SER A 11 -2.30 5.81 -15.47
N ASN A 12 -1.60 6.22 -16.52
CA ASN A 12 -0.20 6.65 -16.45
C ASN A 12 -0.03 8.14 -16.82
N GLY A 13 -1.12 8.92 -16.75
CA GLY A 13 -1.17 10.33 -17.12
C GLY A 13 -1.38 10.59 -18.62
N ASN A 14 -0.93 9.70 -19.51
CA ASN A 14 -1.06 9.85 -20.97
C ASN A 14 -2.08 8.88 -21.58
N GLU A 15 -2.24 7.72 -20.97
CA GLU A 15 -3.18 6.68 -21.38
C GLU A 15 -3.97 6.21 -20.18
N THR A 16 -5.27 6.03 -20.40
CA THR A 16 -6.19 5.48 -19.42
C THR A 16 -6.89 4.26 -20.01
N GLY A 17 -7.37 3.38 -19.14
CA GLY A 17 -8.26 2.30 -19.51
C GLY A 17 -8.16 1.13 -18.55
N TYR A 18 -8.54 -0.05 -19.02
CA TYR A 18 -8.61 -1.26 -18.23
C TYR A 18 -7.62 -2.29 -18.73
N LEU A 19 -6.87 -2.86 -17.79
CA LEU A 19 -5.94 -3.94 -18.05
C LEU A 19 -6.69 -5.18 -18.57
N SER A 20 -6.18 -5.81 -19.64
CA SER A 20 -6.86 -6.89 -20.36
C SER A 20 -5.90 -7.98 -20.82
N ALA A 21 -6.36 -9.23 -20.78
CA ALA A 21 -5.73 -10.33 -21.54
C ALA A 21 -5.80 -10.03 -23.05
N SER A 22 -4.82 -10.49 -23.83
CA SER A 22 -4.72 -10.06 -25.24
C SER A 22 -4.34 -11.14 -26.26
N SER A 23 -4.05 -12.37 -25.84
CA SER A 23 -3.67 -13.44 -26.78
C SER A 23 -3.87 -14.84 -26.19
N SER A 24 -4.04 -15.84 -27.06
CA SER A 24 -3.91 -17.26 -26.72
C SER A 24 -2.51 -17.83 -27.03
N SER A 25 -1.73 -17.13 -27.87
CA SER A 25 -0.42 -17.60 -28.39
C SER A 25 0.78 -16.90 -27.76
N SER A 26 0.58 -15.73 -27.15
CA SER A 26 1.65 -14.92 -26.56
C SER A 26 1.32 -14.51 -25.13
N ASN A 27 2.35 -14.39 -24.29
CA ASN A 27 2.20 -13.90 -22.92
C ASN A 27 2.26 -12.37 -22.95
N ASN A 28 1.14 -11.73 -23.27
CA ASN A 28 1.02 -10.29 -23.30
C ASN A 28 -0.29 -9.83 -22.67
N MET A 29 -0.33 -8.54 -22.37
CA MET A 29 -1.50 -7.83 -21.88
C MET A 29 -1.57 -6.49 -22.58
N LYS A 30 -2.74 -5.87 -22.57
CA LYS A 30 -2.97 -4.55 -23.15
C LYS A 30 -3.97 -3.77 -22.32
N THR A 31 -4.10 -2.49 -22.63
CA THR A 31 -5.18 -1.65 -22.13
C THR A 31 -6.34 -1.67 -23.13
N VAL A 32 -7.58 -1.73 -22.64
CA VAL A 32 -8.80 -1.53 -23.45
C VAL A 32 -9.64 -0.43 -22.82
N GLN A 33 -10.47 0.24 -23.62
CA GLN A 33 -11.18 1.45 -23.16
C GLN A 33 -12.51 1.17 -22.45
N THR A 34 -13.07 -0.03 -22.60
CA THR A 34 -14.40 -0.35 -22.06
C THR A 34 -14.34 -1.38 -20.93
N ALA A 35 -15.04 -1.09 -19.83
CA ALA A 35 -15.10 -1.95 -18.64
C ALA A 35 -15.97 -3.21 -18.85
N ASP A 36 -16.78 -3.23 -19.91
CA ASP A 36 -17.63 -4.36 -20.31
C ASP A 36 -16.89 -5.42 -21.14
N ASN A 37 -15.66 -5.11 -21.59
CA ASN A 37 -14.84 -6.06 -22.33
C ASN A 37 -14.51 -7.28 -21.46
N LYS A 38 -14.95 -8.46 -21.89
CA LYS A 38 -14.72 -9.71 -21.15
C LYS A 38 -13.24 -10.03 -20.92
N ASN A 39 -12.35 -9.59 -21.80
CA ASN A 39 -10.92 -9.76 -21.61
C ASN A 39 -10.33 -8.82 -20.53
N ALA A 40 -11.06 -7.78 -20.11
CA ALA A 40 -10.70 -6.86 -19.02
C ALA A 40 -11.45 -7.15 -17.71
N GLN A 41 -12.55 -7.91 -17.77
CA GLN A 41 -13.27 -8.39 -16.61
C GLN A 41 -12.57 -9.63 -16.02
N ALA A 42 -12.34 -9.64 -14.72
CA ALA A 42 -11.65 -10.71 -14.02
C ALA A 42 -12.44 -11.24 -12.83
N THR A 43 -12.37 -12.54 -12.63
CA THR A 43 -12.68 -13.15 -11.32
C THR A 43 -11.44 -13.10 -10.46
N ILE A 44 -11.61 -12.83 -9.17
CA ILE A 44 -10.53 -12.85 -8.19
C ILE A 44 -10.93 -13.82 -7.09
N SER A 45 -10.13 -14.87 -6.88
CA SER A 45 -10.25 -15.77 -5.73
C SER A 45 -8.94 -15.81 -4.96
N ILE A 46 -9.03 -15.87 -3.65
CA ILE A 46 -7.85 -15.93 -2.77
C ILE A 46 -7.92 -17.25 -2.01
N SER A 47 -6.86 -18.05 -2.11
CA SER A 47 -6.74 -19.33 -1.41
C SER A 47 -5.28 -19.56 -1.05
N SER A 48 -5.02 -20.03 0.17
CA SER A 48 -3.68 -20.41 0.63
C SER A 48 -2.63 -19.30 0.43
N GLY A 49 -3.03 -18.03 0.61
CA GLY A 49 -2.16 -16.86 0.45
C GLY A 49 -1.87 -16.43 -0.99
N SER A 50 -2.41 -17.12 -2.01
CA SER A 50 -2.29 -16.73 -3.42
C SER A 50 -3.61 -16.19 -3.95
N ALA A 51 -3.52 -15.18 -4.83
CA ALA A 51 -4.65 -14.63 -5.56
C ALA A 51 -4.67 -15.18 -7.00
N THR A 52 -5.73 -15.90 -7.34
CA THR A 52 -6.03 -16.28 -8.72
C THR A 52 -6.84 -15.17 -9.37
N ILE A 53 -6.21 -14.44 -10.27
CA ILE A 53 -6.86 -13.39 -11.08
C ILE A 53 -6.99 -13.95 -12.50
N LYS A 54 -8.23 -14.22 -12.92
CA LYS A 54 -8.55 -14.81 -14.23
C LYS A 54 -9.43 -13.87 -15.04
N PHE A 55 -8.93 -13.39 -16.17
CA PHE A 55 -9.72 -12.62 -17.14
C PHE A 55 -10.73 -13.52 -17.86
N GLN A 56 -11.94 -13.01 -18.08
CA GLN A 56 -13.12 -13.82 -18.44
C GLN A 56 -13.36 -13.99 -19.94
N GLY A 57 -12.56 -13.33 -20.78
CA GLY A 57 -12.66 -13.48 -22.23
C GLY A 57 -12.15 -14.83 -22.74
N SER A 58 -12.20 -15.01 -24.05
CA SER A 58 -11.96 -16.32 -24.70
C SER A 58 -10.49 -16.70 -24.86
N TYR A 59 -9.54 -15.82 -24.51
CA TYR A 59 -8.13 -16.14 -24.60
C TYR A 59 -7.71 -17.21 -23.60
N SER A 60 -6.90 -18.17 -24.04
CA SER A 60 -6.40 -19.26 -23.19
C SER A 60 -5.27 -18.82 -22.24
N ARG A 61 -4.61 -17.70 -22.54
CA ARG A 61 -3.69 -17.02 -21.62
C ARG A 61 -4.44 -15.88 -20.95
N ASN A 62 -5.10 -16.20 -19.84
CA ASN A 62 -5.98 -15.28 -19.12
C ASN A 62 -5.75 -15.28 -17.60
N LEU A 63 -4.71 -15.98 -17.11
CA LEU A 63 -4.34 -15.94 -15.70
C LEU A 63 -3.21 -14.93 -15.50
N LEU A 64 -3.44 -13.88 -14.72
CA LEU A 64 -2.38 -12.96 -14.33
C LEU A 64 -1.42 -13.70 -13.38
N LYS A 65 -0.18 -13.88 -13.83
CA LYS A 65 0.87 -14.56 -13.07
C LYS A 65 2.19 -13.81 -13.19
N TYR A 66 3.06 -14.01 -12.22
CA TYR A 66 4.46 -13.59 -12.25
C TYR A 66 5.32 -14.67 -12.89
N ASN A 67 6.28 -14.29 -13.74
CA ASN A 67 7.29 -15.20 -14.27
C ASN A 67 8.62 -15.03 -13.56
N THR A 68 9.16 -16.12 -13.00
CA THR A 68 10.37 -16.09 -12.18
C THR A 68 11.67 -16.11 -12.98
N GLY A 69 11.66 -16.66 -14.21
CA GLY A 69 12.83 -16.71 -15.10
C GLY A 69 12.99 -15.48 -16.01
N SER A 70 11.92 -14.71 -16.21
CA SER A 70 11.92 -13.43 -16.91
C SER A 70 10.98 -12.49 -16.17
N PRO A 71 11.46 -11.80 -15.12
CA PRO A 71 10.65 -11.04 -14.16
C PRO A 71 9.64 -10.10 -14.81
N ARG A 72 8.37 -10.52 -14.85
CA ARG A 72 7.24 -9.70 -15.28
C ARG A 72 5.91 -10.30 -14.85
N PHE A 73 4.93 -9.43 -14.64
CA PHE A 73 3.53 -9.82 -14.56
C PHE A 73 2.90 -9.76 -15.94
N THR A 74 2.27 -10.86 -16.36
CA THR A 74 1.43 -10.88 -17.57
C THR A 74 0.42 -12.03 -17.52
N CYS A 75 -0.34 -12.24 -18.60
CA CYS A 75 -1.29 -13.34 -18.71
C CYS A 75 -0.63 -14.61 -19.25
N TYR A 76 -0.84 -15.72 -18.55
CA TYR A 76 -0.29 -17.04 -18.87
C TYR A 76 -1.41 -18.08 -18.94
N GLN A 77 -1.10 -19.24 -19.53
CA GLN A 77 -1.99 -20.41 -19.49
C GLN A 77 -1.98 -21.03 -18.08
N SER A 78 -2.98 -21.84 -17.78
CA SER A 78 -3.02 -22.62 -16.52
C SER A 78 -1.80 -23.54 -16.40
N THR A 79 -1.37 -24.15 -17.51
CA THR A 79 -0.28 -25.11 -17.61
C THR A 79 1.13 -24.51 -17.66
N SER A 80 1.28 -23.18 -17.69
CA SER A 80 2.59 -22.53 -17.76
C SER A 80 3.44 -22.82 -16.51
N THR A 81 4.60 -23.44 -16.70
CA THR A 81 5.61 -23.66 -15.65
C THR A 81 6.48 -22.41 -15.44
N GLY A 82 7.21 -22.34 -14.32
CA GLY A 82 8.06 -21.17 -14.00
C GLY A 82 7.25 -19.87 -13.79
N THR A 83 5.97 -20.01 -13.46
CA THR A 83 5.07 -18.90 -13.15
C THR A 83 4.38 -19.13 -11.81
N GLN A 84 4.05 -18.05 -11.12
CA GLN A 84 3.42 -18.06 -9.81
C GLN A 84 2.22 -17.10 -9.78
N PHE A 85 1.19 -17.46 -9.02
CA PHE A 85 0.09 -16.55 -8.76
C PHE A 85 0.58 -15.39 -7.88
N PRO A 86 0.09 -14.16 -8.13
CA PRO A 86 0.38 -13.03 -7.25
C PRO A 86 -0.20 -13.26 -5.86
N GLN A 87 0.31 -12.52 -4.89
CA GLN A 87 -0.30 -12.36 -3.58
C GLN A 87 -0.86 -10.95 -3.48
N ILE A 88 -2.05 -10.80 -2.91
CA ILE A 88 -2.66 -9.49 -2.65
C ILE A 88 -2.61 -9.29 -1.15
N TYR A 89 -1.95 -8.22 -0.73
CA TYR A 89 -1.90 -7.81 0.66
C TYR A 89 -2.90 -6.68 0.87
N ARG A 90 -3.59 -6.71 2.01
CA ARG A 90 -4.35 -5.56 2.46
C ARG A 90 -3.34 -4.48 2.83
N GLN A 91 -3.40 -3.34 2.14
CA GLN A 91 -2.75 -2.14 2.62
C GLN A 91 -3.49 -1.68 3.88
N VAL A 92 -2.89 -1.93 5.04
CA VAL A 92 -3.38 -1.37 6.29
C VAL A 92 -2.85 0.05 6.33
N LYS A 93 -3.72 1.02 6.03
CA LYS A 93 -3.44 2.38 6.46
C LYS A 93 -3.62 2.37 7.97
N VAL A 94 -2.51 2.36 8.70
CA VAL A 94 -2.55 2.59 10.14
C VAL A 94 -2.84 4.07 10.29
N GLU A 95 -4.09 4.40 10.59
CA GLU A 95 -4.42 5.71 11.15
C GLU A 95 -4.01 5.59 12.61
N ILE A 96 -2.78 6.01 12.90
CA ILE A 96 -2.38 6.25 14.28
C ILE A 96 -3.19 7.50 14.63
N GLU A 97 -4.17 7.40 15.54
CA GLU A 97 -4.72 8.62 16.11
C GLU A 97 -3.53 9.34 16.75
N ASP A 98 -3.23 10.55 16.26
CA ASP A 98 -2.15 11.35 16.83
C ASP A 98 -2.56 11.69 18.26
N VAL A 99 -2.02 10.94 19.22
CA VAL A 99 -2.18 11.23 20.63
C VAL A 99 -1.22 12.38 20.93
N PRO A 100 -1.70 13.58 21.32
CA PRO A 100 -0.80 14.69 21.64
C PRO A 100 0.22 14.26 22.69
N GLY A 101 1.50 14.41 22.37
CA GLY A 101 2.63 13.96 23.18
C GLY A 101 3.14 12.55 22.94
N ASP A 102 2.49 11.72 22.11
CA ASP A 102 3.05 10.41 21.66
C ASP A 102 4.06 10.65 20.53
N VAL A 103 5.24 11.13 20.92
CA VAL A 103 6.30 11.52 20.00
C VAL A 103 6.91 10.29 19.32
N ASN A 104 6.96 9.15 20.01
CA ASN A 104 7.62 7.93 19.53
C ASN A 104 6.68 6.92 18.83
N LYS A 105 5.37 7.21 18.76
CA LYS A 105 4.33 6.41 18.11
C LYS A 105 4.09 5.04 18.76
N ASP A 106 4.30 4.91 20.07
CA ASP A 106 4.03 3.66 20.80
C ASP A 106 2.59 3.57 21.35
N GLY A 107 1.79 4.63 21.17
CA GLY A 107 0.41 4.74 21.61
C GLY A 107 0.25 5.18 23.07
N LYS A 108 1.33 5.63 23.73
CA LYS A 108 1.32 6.12 25.11
C LYS A 108 2.09 7.45 25.18
N VAL A 109 1.83 8.23 26.23
CA VAL A 109 2.57 9.48 26.49
C VAL A 109 3.33 9.31 27.80
N THR A 110 4.64 9.08 27.69
CA THR A 110 5.53 8.72 28.78
C THR A 110 6.87 9.47 28.72
N VAL A 111 7.78 9.22 29.66
CA VAL A 111 9.14 9.79 29.64
C VAL A 111 9.93 9.33 28.40
N ALA A 112 9.54 8.22 27.76
CA ALA A 112 10.14 7.79 26.49
C ALA A 112 9.88 8.83 25.38
N ASP A 113 8.73 9.51 25.41
CA ASP A 113 8.36 10.56 24.46
C ASP A 113 9.16 11.84 24.69
N VAL A 114 9.47 12.18 25.94
CA VAL A 114 10.40 13.27 26.26
C VAL A 114 11.79 12.99 25.68
N THR A 115 12.24 11.74 25.76
CA THR A 115 13.53 11.33 25.18
C THR A 115 13.50 11.42 23.65
N ALA A 116 12.40 11.00 23.02
CA ALA A 116 12.19 11.11 21.59
C ALA A 116 12.18 12.57 21.12
N LEU A 117 11.47 13.45 21.83
CA LEU A 117 11.43 14.89 21.55
C LEU A 117 12.82 15.53 21.61
N VAL A 118 13.62 15.20 22.63
CA VAL A 118 15.00 15.70 22.73
C VAL A 118 15.85 15.22 21.54
N ASN A 119 15.72 13.97 21.12
CA ASN A 119 16.47 13.45 19.97
C ASN A 119 16.09 14.17 18.66
N ILE A 120 14.81 14.50 18.48
CA ILE A 120 14.33 15.31 17.35
C ILE A 120 14.98 16.69 17.37
N LEU A 121 14.95 17.38 18.51
CA LEU A 121 15.49 18.73 18.67
C LEU A 121 17.00 18.80 18.50
N LEU A 122 17.72 17.73 18.87
CA LEU A 122 19.16 17.62 18.69
C LEU A 122 19.55 17.22 17.26
N GLY A 123 18.59 16.97 16.36
CA GLY A 123 18.84 16.48 15.01
C GLY A 123 19.55 15.12 14.99
N GLN A 124 19.38 14.33 16.06
CA GLN A 124 20.04 13.04 16.24
C GLN A 124 19.34 11.90 15.51
N ASP A 125 18.37 12.22 14.65
CA ASP A 125 17.66 11.22 13.88
C ASP A 125 17.72 11.46 12.37
N ALA A 126 18.36 10.51 11.70
CA ALA A 126 18.47 10.49 10.24
C ALA A 126 17.18 10.00 9.57
N ASN A 127 16.18 9.52 10.33
CA ASN A 127 14.98 8.90 9.78
C ASN A 127 13.69 9.44 10.44
N GLN A 128 13.30 10.66 10.05
CA GLN A 128 12.09 11.39 10.49
C GLN A 128 10.75 10.63 10.38
N THR A 129 10.72 9.43 9.80
CA THR A 129 9.50 8.61 9.67
C THR A 129 9.06 7.95 10.98
N LEU A 130 9.95 7.81 11.96
CA LEU A 130 9.66 7.18 13.25
C LEU A 130 8.96 8.09 14.25
N TYR A 131 9.08 9.41 14.10
CA TYR A 131 8.47 10.36 15.02
C TYR A 131 7.21 11.02 14.48
N ASN A 132 6.38 11.47 15.41
CA ASN A 132 5.19 12.22 15.12
C ASN A 132 5.43 13.70 15.37
N HIS A 133 5.68 14.47 14.30
CA HIS A 133 5.94 15.91 14.43
C HIS A 133 4.68 16.68 14.84
N GLU A 134 3.48 16.17 14.50
CA GLU A 134 2.22 16.77 14.92
C GLU A 134 1.94 16.50 16.40
N ALA A 135 2.24 15.30 16.91
CA ALA A 135 2.14 15.02 18.35
C ALA A 135 3.29 15.60 19.19
N ALA A 136 4.38 16.05 18.56
CA ALA A 136 5.53 16.65 19.24
C ALA A 136 5.35 18.14 19.51
N ASP A 137 4.51 18.83 18.73
CA ASP A 137 4.01 20.18 19.00
C ASP A 137 2.87 20.07 20.02
N VAL A 138 3.23 20.19 21.30
CA VAL A 138 2.32 19.98 22.43
C VAL A 138 1.92 21.28 23.11
N ASP A 139 2.61 22.38 22.83
CA ASP A 139 2.23 23.71 23.28
C ASP A 139 1.29 24.44 22.29
N GLY A 140 1.08 23.87 21.10
CA GLY A 140 0.17 24.35 20.07
C GLY A 140 0.71 25.55 19.30
N GLN A 141 2.01 25.79 19.34
CA GLN A 141 2.70 26.73 18.46
C GLN A 141 3.15 26.00 17.20
N GLU A 142 2.90 26.56 16.01
CA GLU A 142 3.30 25.92 14.74
C GLU A 142 4.82 25.59 14.68
N GLY A 143 5.19 24.39 15.13
CA GLY A 143 6.56 23.86 15.08
C GLY A 143 7.05 23.18 16.36
N VAL A 144 7.92 22.18 16.19
CA VAL A 144 8.55 21.43 17.30
C VAL A 144 9.82 22.16 17.76
N THR A 145 9.82 22.67 18.98
CA THR A 145 10.91 23.44 19.58
C THR A 145 11.24 22.99 21.00
N ILE A 146 12.22 23.63 21.63
CA ILE A 146 12.55 23.36 23.04
C ILE A 146 11.42 23.73 24.02
N GLU A 147 10.45 24.54 23.57
CA GLU A 147 9.30 24.99 24.37
C GLU A 147 8.27 23.86 24.54
N ASP A 148 8.26 22.88 23.63
CA ASP A 148 7.43 21.67 23.75
C ASP A 148 7.84 20.75 24.89
N ILE A 149 9.11 20.77 25.32
CA ILE A 149 9.62 19.89 26.38
C ILE A 149 8.83 20.08 27.71
N PRO A 150 8.71 21.28 28.28
CA PRO A 150 7.94 21.47 29.51
C PRO A 150 6.45 21.13 29.33
N ALA A 151 5.85 21.41 28.17
CA ALA A 151 4.47 21.05 27.88
C ALA A 151 4.28 19.51 27.86
N LEU A 152 5.21 18.78 27.24
CA LEU A 152 5.19 17.32 27.20
C LEU A 152 5.41 16.71 28.59
N ILE A 153 6.32 17.27 29.38
CA ILE A 153 6.53 16.83 30.78
C ILE A 153 5.23 16.99 31.59
N ASN A 154 4.51 18.10 31.42
CA ASN A 154 3.24 18.32 32.10
C ASN A 154 2.19 17.28 31.69
N LEU A 155 2.13 16.89 30.41
CA LEU A 155 1.24 15.83 29.93
C LEU A 155 1.59 14.47 30.54
N VAL A 156 2.87 14.11 30.58
CA VAL A 156 3.34 12.84 31.18
C VAL A 156 3.01 12.77 32.67
N LEU A 157 3.08 13.89 33.39
CA LEU A 157 2.80 13.95 34.83
C LEU A 157 1.29 13.94 35.17
N GLN A 158 0.42 14.16 34.18
CA GLN A 158 -1.03 14.18 34.34
C GLN A 158 -1.70 12.83 34.00
N GLN A 159 -0.94 11.85 33.49
CA GLN A 159 -1.39 10.46 33.29
C GLN A 159 -1.52 9.71 34.62
#